data_AF-A0A485KTT7-F1
#
_entry.id   AF-A0A485KTT7-F1
#
_cell.length_a   1.000
_cell.length_b   1.000
_cell.length_c   1.000
_cell.angle_alpha   90.00
_cell.angle_beta   90.00
_cell.angle_gamma   90.00
#
_symmetry.space_group_name_H-M   'P 1'
#
loop_
_entity.id
_entity.type
_entity.pdbx_description
1 polymer ?
#
loop_
_entity_poly.entity_id
_entity_poly.type
_entity_poly.pdbx_seq_one_letter_code
_entity_poly.pdbx_strand_id
1 'polypeptide(L)'
;MQSIHGSGLTASGCRKRCDDLLAAFHKENIASLRASGTDEQYNEREQLLQDLSDMIASITDKKRAVKEEKGKKEEKRETDGHVIREAAMAAMARAGEADVDSSDTDGSTSIAAKRLKRTSIDGTTNAILSITSFMENANDCKLQEIAVQKEANAIAARKLELEEKRYQLDKAEREARFSLEQQERLAQLDFLKGTLDMIRVIAKKSD
;
A
#
# COMPACT_ATOMS: atom_id res chain seq x y z
N MET A 1 5.92 17.72 24.35
CA MET A 1 5.79 17.65 22.87
C MET A 1 5.43 18.98 22.21
N GLN A 2 4.74 19.93 22.87
CA GLN A 2 4.47 21.27 22.29
C GLN A 2 5.70 22.19 22.18
N SER A 3 6.76 21.97 22.97
CA SER A 3 7.91 22.89 23.02
C SER A 3 8.83 22.86 21.81
N ILE A 4 8.77 21.80 20.98
CA ILE A 4 9.73 21.60 19.86
C ILE A 4 9.17 22.13 18.53
N HIS A 5 7.85 22.30 18.42
CA HIS A 5 7.20 22.55 17.12
C HIS A 5 6.39 23.87 17.04
N GLY A 6 6.46 24.70 18.08
CA GLY A 6 5.75 25.98 18.15
C GLY A 6 4.22 25.84 18.21
N SER A 7 3.55 26.94 18.53
CA SER A 7 2.09 27.06 18.71
C SER A 7 1.26 26.76 17.45
N GLY A 8 1.90 26.35 16.33
CA GLY A 8 1.30 26.19 15.01
C GLY A 8 0.82 24.77 14.66
N LEU A 9 1.10 23.76 15.49
CA LEU A 9 0.59 22.39 15.27
C LEU A 9 -0.84 22.22 15.81
N THR A 10 -1.80 22.87 15.15
CA THR A 10 -3.22 22.54 15.32
C THR A 10 -3.63 21.53 14.26
N ALA A 11 -4.64 20.70 14.55
CA ALA A 11 -5.13 19.72 13.56
C ALA A 11 -5.60 20.37 12.26
N SER A 12 -6.14 21.60 12.33
CA SER A 12 -6.50 22.41 11.16
C SER A 12 -5.26 22.96 10.43
N GLY A 13 -4.26 23.44 11.16
CA GLY A 13 -2.99 23.91 10.59
C GLY A 13 -2.23 22.81 9.86
N CYS A 14 -2.18 21.60 10.42
CA CYS A 14 -1.54 20.45 9.78
C CYS A 14 -2.27 20.05 8.49
N ARG A 15 -3.60 20.03 8.49
CA ARG A 15 -4.39 19.74 7.28
C ARG A 15 -4.12 20.77 6.19
N LYS A 16 -4.23 22.05 6.52
CA LYS A 16 -3.98 23.13 5.56
C LYS A 16 -2.57 23.05 4.96
N ARG A 17 -1.56 22.77 5.80
CA ARG A 17 -0.17 22.61 5.33
C ARG A 17 -0.01 21.39 4.41
N CYS A 18 -0.70 20.28 4.69
CA CYS A 18 -0.75 19.13 3.78
C CYS A 18 -1.38 19.50 2.43
N ASP A 19 -2.52 20.19 2.45
CA ASP A 19 -3.23 20.61 1.23
C ASP A 19 -2.37 21.55 0.38
N ASP A 20 -1.71 22.53 1.02
CA ASP A 20 -0.81 23.47 0.35
C ASP A 20 0.40 22.74 -0.28
N LEU A 21 0.96 21.74 0.41
CA LEU A 21 2.08 20.92 -0.10
C LEU A 21 1.66 20.04 -1.28
N LEU A 22 0.50 19.41 -1.23
CA LEU A 22 -0.05 18.61 -2.33
C LEU A 22 -0.40 19.51 -3.53
N ALA A 23 -0.96 20.69 -3.29
CA ALA A 23 -1.25 21.66 -4.35
C ALA A 23 0.03 22.15 -5.04
N ALA A 24 1.11 22.35 -4.30
CA ALA A 24 2.42 22.69 -4.87
C ALA A 24 3.02 21.51 -5.65
N PHE A 25 2.87 20.28 -5.14
CA PHE A 25 3.30 19.04 -5.79
C PHE A 25 2.65 18.87 -7.16
N HIS A 26 1.33 18.93 -7.23
CA HIS A 26 0.58 18.78 -8.47
C HIS A 26 0.84 19.86 -9.52
N LYS A 27 1.40 21.00 -9.11
CA LYS A 27 1.78 22.11 -10.01
C LYS A 27 3.25 22.06 -10.45
N GLU A 28 3.97 20.96 -10.16
CA GLU A 28 5.42 20.81 -10.37
C GLU A 28 6.24 21.95 -9.72
N ASN A 29 5.64 22.67 -8.76
CA ASN A 29 6.21 23.85 -8.15
C ASN A 29 7.05 23.49 -6.90
N ILE A 30 7.45 22.23 -6.77
CA ILE A 30 8.32 21.77 -5.67
C ILE A 30 9.78 22.12 -5.92
N ALA A 31 10.21 22.16 -7.17
CA ALA A 31 11.55 22.59 -7.53
C ALA A 31 11.85 24.03 -7.07
N SER A 32 10.84 24.91 -7.04
CA SER A 32 10.97 26.29 -6.54
C SER A 32 10.96 26.41 -5.01
N LEU A 33 10.54 25.35 -4.30
CA LEU A 33 10.62 25.23 -2.84
C LEU A 33 11.96 24.66 -2.35
N ARG A 34 12.96 24.50 -3.25
CA ARG A 34 14.32 24.09 -2.91
C ARG A 34 15.09 25.25 -2.28
N ALA A 35 14.85 25.50 -1.00
CA ALA A 35 15.60 26.50 -0.24
C ALA A 35 16.86 25.90 0.43
N SER A 36 16.89 24.59 0.68
CA SER A 36 18.00 23.82 1.27
C SER A 36 17.63 22.33 1.35
N GLY A 37 18.57 21.43 1.09
CA GLY A 37 18.37 19.97 1.15
C GLY A 37 19.31 19.22 0.20
N THR A 38 19.51 17.93 0.48
CA THR A 38 20.24 16.99 -0.39
C THR A 38 19.28 16.36 -1.41
N ASP A 39 19.81 15.86 -2.53
CA ASP A 39 18.99 15.25 -3.59
C ASP A 39 18.16 14.07 -3.06
N GLU A 40 18.70 13.30 -2.10
CA GLU A 40 17.96 12.22 -1.43
C GLU A 40 16.75 12.73 -0.64
N GLN A 41 16.92 13.83 0.10
CA GLN A 41 15.83 14.42 0.90
C GLN A 41 14.71 14.98 0.01
N TYR A 42 15.06 15.48 -1.20
CA TYR A 42 14.06 15.92 -2.16
C TYR A 42 13.31 14.74 -2.78
N ASN A 43 14.02 13.68 -3.16
CA ASN A 43 13.42 12.47 -3.70
C ASN A 43 12.50 11.78 -2.68
N GLU A 44 12.92 11.70 -1.42
CA GLU A 44 12.09 11.15 -0.34
C GLU A 44 10.83 11.98 -0.11
N ARG A 45 10.97 13.31 -0.08
CA ARG A 45 9.81 14.22 0.03
C ARG A 45 8.84 14.04 -1.13
N GLU A 46 9.35 13.89 -2.35
CA GLU A 46 8.53 13.70 -3.56
C GLU A 46 7.78 12.38 -3.52
N GLN A 47 8.47 11.29 -3.14
CA GLN A 47 7.86 9.98 -2.94
C GLN A 47 6.77 10.01 -1.87
N LEU A 48 7.02 10.63 -0.72
CA LEU A 48 6.03 10.75 0.36
C LEU A 48 4.79 11.54 -0.07
N LEU A 49 4.95 12.57 -0.89
CA LEU A 49 3.83 13.35 -1.42
C LEU A 49 3.03 12.57 -2.45
N GLN A 50 3.69 11.75 -3.28
CA GLN A 50 3.03 10.84 -4.20
C GLN A 50 2.23 9.77 -3.44
N ASP A 51 2.84 9.11 -2.45
CA ASP A 51 2.17 8.09 -1.63
C ASP A 51 0.94 8.67 -0.90
N LEU A 52 1.03 9.90 -0.39
CA LEU A 52 -0.09 10.61 0.22
C LEU A 52 -1.20 10.91 -0.79
N SER A 53 -0.85 11.35 -2.00
CA SER A 53 -1.81 11.61 -3.07
C SER A 53 -2.58 10.34 -3.43
N ASP A 54 -1.86 9.23 -3.62
CA ASP A 54 -2.43 7.93 -3.96
C ASP A 54 -3.36 7.41 -2.85
N MET A 55 -2.96 7.59 -1.59
CA MET A 55 -3.79 7.22 -0.44
C MET A 55 -5.09 8.04 -0.39
N ILE A 56 -5.02 9.34 -0.64
CA ILE A 56 -6.21 10.21 -0.71
C ILE A 56 -7.12 9.78 -1.86
N ALA A 57 -6.56 9.51 -3.05
CA ALA A 57 -7.32 9.01 -4.19
C ALA A 57 -8.04 7.70 -3.85
N SER A 58 -7.32 6.73 -3.25
CA SER A 58 -7.89 5.45 -2.79
C SER A 58 -9.04 5.63 -1.79
N ILE A 59 -8.90 6.54 -0.82
CA ILE A 59 -9.97 6.85 0.14
C ILE A 59 -11.19 7.42 -0.59
N THR A 60 -10.97 8.31 -1.55
CA THR A 60 -12.03 8.96 -2.31
C THR A 60 -12.80 7.96 -3.18
N ASP A 61 -12.07 7.04 -3.84
CA ASP A 61 -12.65 5.98 -4.65
C ASP A 61 -13.43 4.97 -3.82
N LYS A 62 -12.92 4.59 -2.64
CA LYS A 62 -13.65 3.75 -1.69
C LYS A 62 -14.97 4.42 -1.25
N LYS A 63 -14.96 5.72 -0.95
CA LYS A 63 -16.18 6.46 -0.59
C LYS A 63 -17.18 6.51 -1.74
N ARG A 64 -16.70 6.68 -2.98
CA ARG A 64 -17.52 6.67 -4.20
C ARG A 64 -18.17 5.29 -4.40
N ALA A 65 -17.37 4.23 -4.34
CA ALA A 65 -17.83 2.84 -4.49
C ALA A 65 -18.90 2.48 -3.44
N VAL A 66 -18.71 2.89 -2.18
CA VAL A 66 -19.71 2.67 -1.12
C VAL A 66 -21.02 3.41 -1.41
N LYS A 67 -20.95 4.64 -1.92
CA LYS A 67 -22.14 5.42 -2.28
C LYS A 67 -22.88 4.78 -3.47
N GLU A 68 -22.14 4.30 -4.46
CA GLU A 68 -22.69 3.65 -5.65
C GLU A 68 -23.34 2.30 -5.30
N GLU A 69 -22.69 1.48 -4.47
CA GLU A 69 -23.25 0.23 -3.92
C GLU A 69 -24.54 0.47 -3.14
N LYS A 70 -24.60 1.56 -2.37
CA LYS A 70 -25.82 1.94 -1.67
C LYS A 70 -26.94 2.33 -2.65
N GLY A 71 -26.63 3.11 -3.68
CA GLY A 71 -27.59 3.49 -4.72
C GLY A 71 -28.14 2.28 -5.48
N LYS A 72 -27.28 1.35 -5.90
CA LYS A 72 -27.70 0.10 -6.57
C LYS A 72 -28.62 -0.76 -5.70
N LYS A 73 -28.42 -0.78 -4.38
CA LYS A 73 -29.29 -1.49 -3.44
C LYS A 73 -30.66 -0.83 -3.28
N GLU A 74 -30.72 0.50 -3.32
CA GLU A 74 -31.98 1.26 -3.28
C GLU A 74 -32.77 1.06 -4.59
N GLU A 75 -32.12 1.16 -5.74
CA GLU A 75 -32.72 0.91 -7.06
C GLU A 75 -33.25 -0.52 -7.22
N LYS A 76 -32.50 -1.53 -6.73
CA LYS A 76 -32.96 -2.93 -6.70
C LYS A 76 -34.22 -3.12 -5.85
N ARG A 77 -34.36 -2.40 -4.74
CA ARG A 77 -35.55 -2.48 -3.88
C ARG A 77 -36.77 -1.85 -4.54
N GLU A 78 -36.58 -0.74 -5.26
CA GLU A 78 -37.66 -0.07 -5.97
C GLU A 78 -38.17 -0.89 -7.16
N THR A 79 -37.25 -1.48 -7.94
CA THR A 79 -37.57 -2.36 -9.07
C THR A 79 -38.27 -3.64 -8.61
N ASP A 80 -37.77 -4.32 -7.58
CA ASP A 80 -38.40 -5.52 -7.03
C ASP A 80 -39.79 -5.20 -6.46
N GLY A 81 -39.94 -4.05 -5.80
CA GLY A 81 -41.24 -3.56 -5.35
C GLY A 81 -42.23 -3.29 -6.50
N HIS A 82 -41.76 -2.83 -7.66
CA HIS A 82 -42.61 -2.67 -8.85
C HIS A 82 -43.08 -4.02 -9.39
N VAL A 83 -42.18 -4.99 -9.50
CA VAL A 83 -42.48 -6.35 -9.99
C VAL A 83 -43.54 -7.03 -9.12
N ILE A 84 -43.43 -6.91 -7.80
CA ILE A 84 -44.41 -7.49 -6.86
C ILE A 84 -45.79 -6.85 -7.04
N ARG A 85 -45.87 -5.52 -7.21
CA ARG A 85 -47.15 -4.83 -7.45
C ARG A 85 -47.80 -5.25 -8.77
N GLU A 86 -47.01 -5.39 -9.81
CA GLU A 86 -47.48 -5.84 -11.13
C GLU A 86 -47.98 -7.29 -11.10
N ALA A 87 -47.24 -8.18 -10.43
CA ALA A 87 -47.63 -9.58 -10.26
C ALA A 87 -48.92 -9.73 -9.46
N ALA A 88 -49.12 -8.94 -8.39
CA ALA A 88 -50.35 -8.94 -7.61
C ALA A 88 -51.57 -8.44 -8.42
N MET A 89 -51.40 -7.39 -9.21
CA MET A 89 -52.44 -6.91 -10.14
C MET A 89 -52.81 -7.97 -11.18
N ALA A 90 -51.81 -8.65 -11.75
CA ALA A 90 -52.03 -9.73 -12.71
C ALA A 90 -52.72 -10.96 -12.07
N ALA A 91 -52.39 -11.29 -10.82
CA ALA A 91 -53.04 -12.38 -10.09
C ALA A 91 -54.50 -12.06 -9.76
N MET A 92 -54.81 -10.83 -9.36
CA MET A 92 -56.20 -10.38 -9.14
C MET A 92 -57.01 -10.36 -10.44
N ALA A 93 -56.38 -9.98 -11.56
CA ALA A 93 -57.02 -10.04 -12.88
C ALA A 93 -57.33 -11.49 -13.30
N ARG A 94 -56.49 -12.47 -12.93
CA ARG A 94 -56.76 -13.90 -13.19
C ARG A 94 -57.73 -14.55 -12.21
N ALA A 95 -57.72 -14.13 -10.94
CA ALA A 95 -58.66 -14.60 -9.93
C ALA A 95 -60.10 -14.09 -10.18
N GLY A 96 -60.26 -13.05 -11.01
CA GLY A 96 -61.57 -12.62 -11.52
C GLY A 96 -62.20 -13.56 -12.55
N GLU A 97 -61.48 -14.57 -13.04
CA GLU A 97 -61.93 -15.43 -14.16
C GLU A 97 -61.94 -16.95 -13.86
N ALA A 98 -61.56 -17.41 -12.66
CA ALA A 98 -61.52 -18.84 -12.34
C ALA A 98 -62.28 -19.18 -11.05
N ASP A 99 -63.60 -19.37 -11.21
CA ASP A 99 -64.38 -20.26 -10.36
C ASP A 99 -64.21 -21.71 -10.89
N VAL A 100 -64.34 -22.71 -10.01
CA VAL A 100 -64.48 -24.17 -10.27
C VAL A 100 -63.22 -25.07 -10.14
N ASP A 101 -63.17 -25.71 -8.96
CA ASP A 101 -63.00 -27.16 -8.68
C ASP A 101 -61.65 -27.76 -8.19
N SER A 102 -61.81 -28.69 -7.25
CA SER A 102 -60.87 -29.25 -6.26
C SER A 102 -60.73 -30.76 -6.43
N SER A 103 -59.53 -31.35 -6.27
CA SER A 103 -59.36 -32.71 -5.70
C SER A 103 -57.89 -33.14 -5.49
N ASP A 104 -57.58 -33.60 -4.27
CA ASP A 104 -56.33 -34.25 -3.81
C ASP A 104 -56.39 -35.79 -3.96
N THR A 105 -55.27 -36.50 -4.20
CA THR A 105 -55.02 -37.88 -3.66
C THR A 105 -53.53 -38.30 -3.66
N ASP A 106 -53.09 -38.98 -2.59
CA ASP A 106 -51.72 -39.30 -2.13
C ASP A 106 -51.37 -40.84 -2.18
N GLY A 107 -50.09 -41.24 -2.04
CA GLY A 107 -49.68 -42.49 -1.32
C GLY A 107 -48.72 -43.55 -1.93
N SER A 108 -47.43 -43.53 -1.50
CA SER A 108 -46.48 -44.60 -0.99
C SER A 108 -46.32 -46.02 -1.63
N THR A 109 -45.17 -46.78 -1.65
CA THR A 109 -44.38 -47.34 -0.50
C THR A 109 -43.13 -48.22 -0.91
N SER A 110 -42.08 -48.26 -0.04
CA SER A 110 -41.18 -49.39 0.46
C SER A 110 -39.93 -50.03 -0.25
N ILE A 111 -38.74 -49.78 0.36
CA ILE A 111 -37.66 -50.62 0.98
C ILE A 111 -37.13 -51.95 0.36
N ALA A 112 -35.79 -52.08 0.21
CA ALA A 112 -35.00 -53.30 0.54
C ALA A 112 -33.47 -53.02 0.68
N ALA A 113 -32.83 -53.58 1.72
CA ALA A 113 -31.43 -53.33 2.10
C ALA A 113 -30.55 -54.60 2.11
N LYS A 114 -29.24 -54.35 1.92
CA LYS A 114 -28.02 -55.13 2.29
C LYS A 114 -27.52 -56.29 1.41
N ARG A 115 -26.29 -56.11 0.90
CA ARG A 115 -25.25 -57.15 0.77
C ARG A 115 -23.89 -56.56 1.16
N LEU A 116 -23.25 -57.09 2.22
CA LEU A 116 -21.83 -56.85 2.51
C LEU A 116 -20.96 -57.72 1.59
N LYS A 117 -19.97 -57.12 0.94
CA LYS A 117 -18.90 -57.82 0.19
C LYS A 117 -17.59 -57.74 0.97
N ARG A 118 -16.91 -58.89 1.09
CA ARG A 118 -15.54 -59.06 1.61
C ARG A 118 -14.57 -58.16 0.84
N THR A 119 -13.78 -57.36 1.53
CA THR A 119 -12.76 -56.47 0.94
C THR A 119 -11.45 -57.22 0.71
N SER A 120 -10.91 -57.08 -0.49
CA SER A 120 -9.64 -57.65 -0.96
C SER A 120 -8.44 -56.97 -0.30
N ILE A 121 -7.42 -57.76 0.08
CA ILE A 121 -6.15 -57.31 0.68
C ILE A 121 -5.31 -56.49 -0.33
N ASP A 122 -5.57 -56.62 -1.64
CA ASP A 122 -4.89 -55.86 -2.71
C ASP A 122 -5.17 -54.35 -2.67
N GLY A 123 -6.27 -53.92 -2.05
CA GLY A 123 -6.58 -52.49 -1.90
C GLY A 123 -5.70 -51.79 -0.87
N THR A 124 -5.22 -52.52 0.14
CA THR A 124 -4.46 -51.95 1.25
C THR A 124 -3.01 -51.66 0.86
N THR A 125 -2.37 -52.54 0.08
CA THR A 125 -1.01 -52.32 -0.44
C THR A 125 -0.94 -51.15 -1.41
N ASN A 126 -1.94 -51.01 -2.30
CA ASN A 126 -2.03 -49.87 -3.22
C ASN A 126 -2.30 -48.52 -2.51
N ALA A 127 -3.10 -48.55 -1.44
CA ALA A 127 -3.33 -47.38 -0.60
C ALA A 127 -2.06 -46.94 0.15
N ILE A 128 -1.27 -47.88 0.66
CA ILE A 128 0.01 -47.58 1.35
C ILE A 128 1.01 -46.95 0.37
N LEU A 129 1.17 -47.50 -0.84
CA LEU A 129 2.05 -46.93 -1.86
C LEU A 129 1.66 -45.50 -2.25
N SER A 130 0.35 -45.24 -2.35
CA SER A 130 -0.18 -43.90 -2.64
C SER A 130 0.13 -42.90 -1.53
N ILE A 131 0.03 -43.33 -0.27
CA ILE A 131 0.38 -42.50 0.90
C ILE A 131 1.89 -42.23 0.93
N THR A 132 2.73 -43.24 0.69
CA THR A 132 4.19 -43.07 0.62
C THR A 132 4.59 -42.08 -0.47
N SER A 133 4.04 -42.22 -1.67
CA SER A 133 4.30 -41.27 -2.77
C SER A 133 3.82 -39.86 -2.45
N PHE A 134 2.66 -39.70 -1.79
CA PHE A 134 2.19 -38.38 -1.35
C PHE A 134 3.14 -37.75 -0.31
N MET A 135 3.68 -38.55 0.61
CA MET A 135 4.63 -38.08 1.62
C MET A 135 5.98 -37.69 1.02
N GLU A 136 6.49 -38.45 0.05
CA GLU A 136 7.71 -38.11 -0.69
C GLU A 136 7.54 -36.79 -1.45
N ASN A 137 6.44 -36.64 -2.20
CA ASN A 137 6.12 -35.40 -2.91
C ASN A 137 5.97 -34.20 -1.95
N ALA A 138 5.37 -34.41 -0.78
CA ALA A 138 5.24 -33.37 0.23
C ALA A 138 6.59 -32.95 0.84
N ASN A 139 7.52 -33.89 0.99
CA ASN A 139 8.88 -33.60 1.44
C ASN A 139 9.68 -32.84 0.37
N ASP A 140 9.58 -33.24 -0.89
CA ASP A 140 10.23 -32.56 -2.01
C ASP A 140 9.72 -31.13 -2.17
N CYS A 141 8.41 -30.93 -2.04
CA CYS A 141 7.79 -29.60 -2.04
C CYS A 141 8.34 -28.71 -0.92
N LYS A 142 8.42 -29.23 0.31
CA LYS A 142 8.99 -28.51 1.46
C LYS A 142 10.48 -28.19 1.27
N LEU A 143 11.25 -29.10 0.69
CA LEU A 143 12.67 -28.88 0.41
C LEU A 143 12.87 -27.76 -0.63
N GLN A 144 12.04 -27.72 -1.68
CA GLN A 144 12.05 -26.64 -2.66
C GLN A 144 11.65 -25.31 -2.04
N GLU A 145 10.62 -25.28 -1.19
CA GLU A 145 10.21 -24.08 -0.46
C GLU A 145 11.34 -23.55 0.44
N ILE A 146 12.01 -24.44 1.19
CA ILE A 146 13.18 -24.07 2.01
C ILE A 146 14.32 -23.53 1.13
N ALA A 147 14.55 -24.12 -0.04
CA ALA A 147 15.61 -23.66 -0.95
C ALA A 147 15.31 -22.24 -1.48
N VAL A 148 14.08 -22.00 -1.95
CA VAL A 148 13.63 -20.68 -2.40
C VAL A 148 13.70 -19.67 -1.25
N GLN A 149 13.30 -20.05 -0.03
CA GLN A 149 13.37 -19.17 1.13
C GLN A 149 14.82 -18.81 1.49
N LYS A 150 15.75 -19.77 1.40
CA LYS A 150 17.18 -19.52 1.62
C LYS A 150 17.76 -18.56 0.58
N GLU A 151 17.38 -18.72 -0.68
CA GLU A 151 17.82 -17.81 -1.76
C GLU A 151 17.24 -16.40 -1.55
N ALA A 152 15.96 -16.28 -1.22
CA ALA A 152 15.32 -15.00 -0.90
C ALA A 152 16.02 -14.31 0.28
N ASN A 153 16.36 -15.05 1.33
CA ASN A 153 17.09 -14.53 2.47
C ASN A 153 18.51 -14.06 2.09
N ALA A 154 19.21 -14.82 1.22
CA ALA A 154 20.53 -14.44 0.74
C ALA A 154 20.50 -13.15 -0.12
N ILE A 155 19.47 -13.00 -0.96
CA ILE A 155 19.24 -11.79 -1.73
C ILE A 155 18.95 -10.60 -0.79
N ALA A 156 18.11 -10.79 0.23
CA ALA A 156 17.81 -9.76 1.21
C ALA A 156 19.06 -9.31 1.99
N ALA A 157 19.91 -10.24 2.40
CA ALA A 157 21.17 -9.93 3.07
C ALA A 157 22.12 -9.10 2.18
N ARG A 158 22.26 -9.46 0.90
CA ARG A 158 23.06 -8.67 -0.05
C ARG A 158 22.49 -7.28 -0.30
N LYS A 159 21.15 -7.14 -0.36
CA LYS A 159 20.52 -5.82 -0.52
C LYS A 159 20.82 -4.92 0.68
N LEU A 160 20.68 -5.43 1.90
CA LEU A 160 21.02 -4.69 3.12
C LEU A 160 22.49 -4.26 3.13
N GLU A 161 23.41 -5.14 2.72
CA GLU A 161 24.84 -4.80 2.64
C GLU A 161 25.12 -3.67 1.65
N LEU A 162 24.45 -3.68 0.48
CA LEU A 162 24.59 -2.62 -0.52
C LEU A 162 23.98 -1.30 -0.04
N GLU A 163 22.86 -1.34 0.66
CA GLU A 163 22.22 -0.16 1.26
C GLU A 163 23.11 0.46 2.34
N GLU A 164 23.74 -0.36 3.19
CA GLU A 164 24.71 0.13 4.19
C GLU A 164 25.92 0.80 3.53
N LYS A 165 26.47 0.18 2.48
CA LYS A 165 27.58 0.76 1.69
C LYS A 165 27.17 2.10 1.05
N ARG A 166 25.97 2.17 0.47
CA ARG A 166 25.45 3.42 -0.09
C ARG A 166 25.34 4.50 0.98
N TYR A 167 24.78 4.17 2.14
CA TYR A 167 24.69 5.11 3.25
C TYR A 167 26.07 5.63 3.70
N GLN A 168 27.07 4.75 3.78
CA GLN A 168 28.43 5.15 4.14
C GLN A 168 29.06 6.10 3.11
N LEU A 169 28.85 5.85 1.81
CA LEU A 169 29.31 6.73 0.74
C LEU A 169 28.63 8.10 0.81
N ASP A 170 27.30 8.14 0.93
CA ASP A 170 26.55 9.40 1.04
C ASP A 170 26.98 10.19 2.28
N LYS A 171 27.25 9.51 3.40
CA LYS A 171 27.79 10.14 4.62
C LYS A 171 29.17 10.74 4.37
N ALA A 172 30.09 9.96 3.80
CA ALA A 172 31.45 10.41 3.49
C ALA A 172 31.46 11.59 2.51
N GLU A 173 30.59 11.58 1.51
CA GLU A 173 30.45 12.68 0.57
C GLU A 173 29.99 13.97 1.27
N ARG A 174 28.97 13.88 2.14
CA ARG A 174 28.49 15.05 2.91
C ARG A 174 29.58 15.60 3.82
N GLU A 175 30.32 14.73 4.51
CA GLU A 175 31.44 15.14 5.36
C GLU A 175 32.56 15.80 4.55
N ALA A 176 32.87 15.28 3.35
CA ALA A 176 33.86 15.87 2.45
C ALA A 176 33.43 17.25 1.93
N ARG A 177 32.16 17.39 1.51
CA ARG A 177 31.58 18.68 1.08
C ARG A 177 31.65 19.72 2.20
N PHE A 178 31.24 19.34 3.41
CA PHE A 178 31.32 20.22 4.57
C PHE A 178 32.76 20.63 4.91
N SER A 179 33.70 19.69 4.86
CA SER A 179 35.12 19.97 5.11
C SER A 179 35.70 20.94 4.09
N LEU A 180 35.33 20.79 2.82
CA LEU A 180 35.79 21.67 1.74
C LEU A 180 35.21 23.09 1.89
N GLU A 181 33.90 23.21 2.18
CA GLU A 181 33.28 24.52 2.46
C GLU A 181 33.94 25.21 3.66
N GLN A 182 34.25 24.47 4.72
CA GLN A 182 34.96 25.01 5.88
C GLN A 182 36.35 25.54 5.49
N GLN A 183 37.11 24.77 4.70
CA GLN A 183 38.43 25.19 4.23
C GLN A 183 38.35 26.45 3.34
N GLU A 184 37.38 26.52 2.42
CA GLU A 184 37.16 27.69 1.58
C GLU A 184 36.83 28.95 2.41
N ARG A 185 35.96 28.81 3.42
CA ARG A 185 35.63 29.92 4.33
C ARG A 185 36.83 30.39 5.13
N LEU A 186 37.67 29.47 5.61
CA LEU A 186 38.91 29.83 6.30
C LEU A 186 39.89 30.54 5.36
N ALA A 187 40.07 30.04 4.14
CA ALA A 187 40.92 30.66 3.14
C ALA A 187 40.46 32.08 2.78
N GLN A 188 39.15 32.31 2.66
CA GLN A 188 38.58 33.64 2.44
C GLN A 188 38.86 34.58 3.63
N LEU A 189 38.70 34.10 4.87
CA LEU A 189 38.99 34.89 6.06
C LEU A 189 40.47 35.26 6.15
N ASP A 190 41.37 34.34 5.84
CA ASP A 190 42.81 34.60 5.87
C ASP A 190 43.23 35.57 4.76
N PHE A 191 42.63 35.46 3.57
CA PHE A 191 42.81 36.44 2.50
C PHE A 191 42.37 37.86 2.93
N LEU A 192 41.20 37.98 3.57
CA LEU A 192 40.70 39.26 4.07
C LEU A 192 41.61 39.85 5.16
N LYS A 193 42.08 39.03 6.10
CA LYS A 193 43.04 39.48 7.12
C LYS A 193 44.33 39.99 6.49
N GLY A 194 44.90 39.24 5.54
CA GLY A 194 46.10 39.67 4.81
C GLY A 194 45.92 40.99 4.08
N THR A 195 44.75 41.20 3.47
CA THR A 195 44.40 42.47 2.81
C THR A 195 44.31 43.62 3.82
N LEU A 196 43.65 43.40 4.97
CA LEU A 196 43.53 44.41 6.03
C LEU A 196 44.90 44.79 6.62
N ASP A 197 45.77 43.82 6.84
CA ASP A 197 47.11 44.08 7.35
C ASP A 197 47.97 44.86 6.34
N MET A 198 47.84 44.57 5.04
CA MET A 198 48.48 45.36 3.98
C MET A 198 48.00 46.81 4.00
N ILE A 199 46.68 47.03 4.06
CA ILE A 199 46.10 48.39 4.13
C ILE A 199 46.61 49.12 5.37
N ARG A 200 46.67 48.44 6.53
CA ARG A 200 47.18 49.02 7.78
C ARG A 200 48.65 49.43 7.67
N VAL A 201 49.49 48.65 6.98
CA VAL A 201 50.90 48.99 6.73
C VAL A 201 51.02 50.21 5.80
N ILE A 202 50.21 50.28 4.75
CA ILE A 202 50.19 51.43 3.82
C ILE A 202 49.73 52.70 4.54
N ALA A 203 48.69 52.61 5.36
CA ALA A 203 48.18 53.74 6.13
C ALA A 203 49.26 54.30 7.09
N LYS A 204 49.98 53.42 7.81
CA LYS A 204 51.07 53.82 8.73
C LYS A 204 52.30 54.43 8.05
N LYS A 205 52.50 54.21 6.75
CA LYS A 205 53.61 54.81 5.98
C LYS A 205 53.26 56.19 5.41
N SER A 206 51.99 56.57 5.47
CA SER A 206 51.48 57.83 4.91
C SER A 206 51.38 58.96 5.95
N ASP A 207 51.65 58.65 7.22
CA ASP A 207 51.86 59.59 8.33
C ASP A 207 53.37 59.81 8.58
#